data_AF-A0A965CCR0-F1
#
_entry.id   AF-A0A965CCR0-F1
#
_cell.length_a   1.000
_cell.length_b   1.000
_cell.length_c   1.000
_cell.angle_alpha   90.00
_cell.angle_beta   90.00
_cell.angle_gamma   90.00
#
_symmetry.space_group_name_H-M   'P 1'
#
loop_
_entity.id
_entity.type
_entity.pdbx_description
1 polymer ?
#
loop_
_entity_poly.entity_id
_entity_poly.type
_entity_poly.pdbx_seq_one_letter_code
_entity_poly.pdbx_strand_id
1 'polypeptide(L)'
;MSLQSVIDVILQEQQNYRPRPWMEIRGNAVQELATDLRSWLMTEQLDEEFSVKGSSGLGNNSRVPWVRIFNPEQSPDPTRGWYVVFLFSADGKSAYVSLNLGVTILTSKEIDEQARFIKNFLNQELSQRSDFLSEINLADPRLGAQYEKGNIAAFEITQGQSLPDEEIAVGE
;
A
#
# COMPACT_ATOMS: atom_id res chain seq x y z
N MET A 1 4.82 -12.93 12.99
CA MET A 1 3.85 -13.79 12.26
C MET A 1 4.31 -13.89 10.81
N SER A 2 3.66 -14.66 9.92
CA SER A 2 3.95 -14.52 8.48
C SER A 2 3.37 -13.18 7.98
N LEU A 3 3.90 -12.65 6.88
CA LEU A 3 3.38 -11.43 6.24
C LEU A 3 1.87 -11.56 5.95
N GLN A 4 1.46 -12.70 5.39
CA GLN A 4 0.05 -12.99 5.12
C GLN A 4 -0.79 -12.98 6.39
N SER A 5 -0.32 -13.59 7.48
CA SER A 5 -1.06 -13.63 8.74
C SER A 5 -1.31 -12.23 9.31
N VAL A 6 -0.34 -11.31 9.18
CA VAL A 6 -0.54 -9.92 9.61
C VAL A 6 -1.56 -9.21 8.72
N ILE A 7 -1.50 -9.41 7.41
CA ILE A 7 -2.49 -8.87 6.44
C ILE A 7 -3.89 -9.40 6.76
N ASP A 8 -4.04 -10.70 7.04
CA ASP A 8 -5.31 -11.34 7.39
C ASP A 8 -5.93 -10.72 8.63
N VAL A 9 -5.13 -10.46 9.67
CA VAL A 9 -5.59 -9.76 10.88
C VAL A 9 -6.10 -8.37 10.54
N ILE A 10 -5.37 -7.60 9.72
CA ILE A 10 -5.81 -6.25 9.34
C ILE A 10 -7.14 -6.32 8.59
N LEU A 11 -7.29 -7.22 7.62
CA LEU A 11 -8.52 -7.39 6.83
C LEU A 11 -9.71 -7.85 7.70
N GLN A 12 -9.51 -8.86 8.55
CA GLN A 12 -10.54 -9.37 9.46
C GLN A 12 -11.03 -8.30 10.43
N GLU A 13 -10.11 -7.55 11.06
CA GLU A 13 -10.48 -6.51 12.01
C GLU A 13 -11.10 -5.30 11.30
N GLN A 14 -10.70 -5.02 10.05
CA GLN A 14 -11.31 -4.00 9.20
C GLN A 14 -12.78 -4.29 8.88
N GLN A 15 -13.16 -5.56 8.67
CA GLN A 15 -14.57 -5.96 8.51
C GLN A 15 -15.40 -5.64 9.78
N ASN A 16 -14.74 -5.57 10.93
CA ASN A 16 -15.33 -5.22 12.22
C ASN A 16 -15.08 -3.74 12.56
N TYR A 17 -15.29 -2.82 11.60
CA TYR A 17 -15.04 -1.38 11.75
C TYR A 17 -15.92 -0.72 12.83
N ARG A 18 -15.54 -0.90 14.09
CA ARG A 18 -16.14 -0.35 15.30
C ARG A 18 -15.00 -0.02 16.27
N PRO A 19 -15.19 0.85 17.27
CA PRO A 19 -14.15 1.15 18.26
C PRO A 19 -13.63 -0.10 19.01
N ARG A 20 -12.87 0.09 20.08
CA ARG A 20 -12.18 -1.00 20.80
C ARG A 20 -13.02 -2.27 21.02
N PRO A 21 -12.39 -3.47 20.97
CA PRO A 21 -10.95 -3.69 20.77
C PRO A 21 -10.50 -3.77 19.29
N TRP A 22 -11.40 -3.98 18.33
CA TRP A 22 -11.06 -4.35 16.95
C TRP A 22 -10.10 -3.37 16.27
N MET A 23 -10.36 -2.06 16.35
CA MET A 23 -9.49 -1.06 15.71
C MET A 23 -8.14 -0.86 16.40
N GLU A 24 -8.03 -1.23 17.68
CA GLU A 24 -6.76 -1.24 18.40
C GLU A 24 -5.90 -2.42 17.93
N ILE A 25 -6.49 -3.61 17.79
CA ILE A 25 -5.85 -4.80 17.23
C ILE A 25 -5.39 -4.53 15.79
N ARG A 26 -6.28 -4.02 14.94
CA ARG A 26 -5.96 -3.61 13.57
C ARG A 26 -4.83 -2.59 13.53
N GLY A 27 -4.89 -1.57 14.39
CA GLY A 27 -3.88 -0.52 14.47
C GLY A 27 -2.50 -1.08 14.82
N ASN A 28 -2.45 -2.02 15.77
CA ASN A 28 -1.22 -2.72 16.14
C ASN A 28 -0.68 -3.59 14.99
N ALA A 29 -1.55 -4.34 14.31
CA ALA A 29 -1.17 -5.15 13.15
C ALA A 29 -0.62 -4.30 12.00
N VAL A 30 -1.16 -3.10 11.77
CA VAL A 30 -0.61 -2.13 10.80
C VAL A 30 0.80 -1.66 11.19
N GLN A 31 1.09 -1.48 12.48
CA GLN A 31 2.43 -1.13 12.94
C GLN A 31 3.39 -2.32 12.93
N GLU A 32 2.90 -3.54 13.18
CA GLU A 32 3.64 -4.79 13.02
C GLU A 32 4.08 -4.95 11.57
N LEU A 33 3.16 -4.85 10.61
CA LEU A 33 3.48 -4.88 9.18
C LEU A 33 4.52 -3.82 8.79
N ALA A 34 4.37 -2.60 9.29
CA ALA A 34 5.35 -1.54 9.04
C ALA A 34 6.72 -1.85 9.64
N THR A 35 6.79 -2.61 10.73
CA THR A 35 8.04 -3.00 11.38
C THR A 35 8.70 -4.13 10.60
N ASP A 36 7.94 -5.15 10.22
CA ASP A 36 8.42 -6.28 9.41
C ASP A 36 9.02 -5.80 8.09
N LEU A 37 8.35 -4.87 7.41
CA LEU A 37 8.86 -4.27 6.17
C LEU A 37 10.14 -3.45 6.38
N ARG A 38 10.32 -2.77 7.53
CA ARG A 38 11.60 -2.09 7.83
C ARG A 38 12.73 -3.10 8.03
N SER A 39 12.46 -4.18 8.74
CA SER A 39 13.44 -5.26 8.93
C SER A 39 13.81 -5.93 7.61
N TRP A 40 12.85 -6.07 6.69
CA TRP A 40 13.13 -6.53 5.34
C TRP A 40 14.03 -5.56 4.56
N LEU A 41 13.73 -4.25 4.56
CA LEU A 41 14.60 -3.25 3.92
C LEU A 41 16.04 -3.30 4.44
N MET A 42 16.24 -3.46 5.76
CA MET A 42 17.57 -3.61 6.35
C MET A 42 18.30 -4.88 5.87
N THR A 43 17.55 -5.97 5.71
CA THR A 43 18.09 -7.24 5.22
C THR A 43 18.57 -7.11 3.78
N GLU A 44 17.79 -6.42 2.95
CA GLU A 44 18.10 -6.13 1.54
C GLU A 44 19.06 -4.93 1.35
N GLN A 45 19.53 -4.30 2.43
CA GLN A 45 20.40 -3.10 2.40
C GLN A 45 19.77 -1.92 1.63
N LEU A 46 18.45 -1.77 1.74
CA LEU A 46 17.65 -0.70 1.12
C LEU A 46 17.22 0.39 2.13
N ASP A 47 17.55 0.24 3.41
CA ASP A 47 17.10 1.11 4.49
C ASP A 47 17.80 2.48 4.53
N GLU A 48 18.90 2.66 3.79
CA GLU A 48 19.51 3.97 3.57
C GLU A 48 18.69 4.85 2.61
N GLU A 49 18.05 4.23 1.61
CA GLU A 49 17.29 4.95 0.58
C GLU A 49 15.78 5.01 0.89
N PHE A 50 15.24 3.93 1.45
CA PHE A 50 13.80 3.77 1.66
C PHE A 50 13.42 3.72 3.14
N SER A 51 12.24 4.26 3.42
CA SER A 51 11.64 4.27 4.74
C SER A 51 10.23 3.68 4.70
N VAL A 52 9.77 3.16 5.84
CA VAL A 52 8.41 2.61 5.97
C VAL A 52 7.61 3.37 7.01
N LYS A 53 6.32 3.61 6.72
CA LYS A 53 5.37 4.18 7.68
C LYS A 53 4.01 3.48 7.58
N GLY A 54 3.46 3.07 8.71
CA GLY A 54 2.07 2.60 8.84
C GLY A 54 1.17 3.67 9.44
N SER A 55 -0.07 3.77 8.95
CA SER A 55 -1.10 4.65 9.49
C SER A 55 -2.45 3.95 9.55
N SER A 56 -3.09 4.04 10.72
CA SER A 56 -4.48 3.62 10.95
C SER A 56 -5.40 4.80 11.26
N GLY A 57 -4.98 6.03 10.93
CA GLY A 57 -5.65 7.28 11.28
C GLY A 57 -5.04 7.96 12.51
N LEU A 58 -5.12 9.29 12.55
CA LEU A 58 -4.69 10.13 13.67
C LEU A 58 -5.94 10.65 14.40
N GLY A 59 -6.11 10.25 15.67
CA GLY A 59 -7.29 10.57 16.48
C GLY A 59 -8.50 9.68 16.19
N ASN A 60 -9.03 9.74 14.96
CA ASN A 60 -10.07 8.82 14.49
C ASN A 60 -9.46 7.67 13.70
N ASN A 61 -10.08 6.48 13.80
CA ASN A 61 -9.72 5.36 12.96
C ASN A 61 -9.92 5.73 11.48
N SER A 62 -8.93 5.41 10.64
CA SER A 62 -9.03 5.55 9.19
C SER A 62 -9.92 4.44 8.64
N ARG A 63 -10.79 4.79 7.68
CA ARG A 63 -11.54 3.79 6.91
C ARG A 63 -10.65 2.99 5.97
N VAL A 64 -9.54 3.56 5.53
CA VAL A 64 -8.53 2.91 4.68
C VAL A 64 -7.19 3.02 5.41
N PRO A 65 -6.84 2.08 6.29
CA PRO A 65 -5.50 2.04 6.87
C PRO A 65 -4.48 1.67 5.78
N TRP A 66 -3.21 1.99 6.02
CA TRP A 66 -2.16 1.73 5.04
C TRP A 66 -0.77 1.55 5.67
N VAL A 67 0.13 0.93 4.91
CA VAL A 67 1.57 0.90 5.17
C VAL A 67 2.30 1.26 3.89
N ARG A 68 3.10 2.33 3.89
CA ARG A 68 3.84 2.82 2.71
C ARG A 68 5.34 2.61 2.87
N ILE A 69 6.00 2.27 1.76
CA ILE A 69 7.45 2.22 1.56
C ILE A 69 7.80 3.33 0.58
N PHE A 70 8.70 4.24 0.97
CA PHE A 70 8.93 5.49 0.24
C PHE A 70 10.37 5.97 0.39
N ASN A 71 10.89 6.64 -0.64
CA ASN A 71 12.14 7.39 -0.53
C ASN A 71 11.84 8.76 0.14
N PRO A 72 12.46 9.12 1.28
CA PRO A 72 12.16 10.35 2.01
C PRO A 72 12.44 11.65 1.24
N GLU A 73 13.40 11.64 0.31
CA GLU A 73 13.73 12.80 -0.52
C GLU A 73 12.69 13.00 -1.62
N GLN A 74 12.24 11.90 -2.25
CA GLN A 74 11.31 11.94 -3.38
C GLN A 74 9.83 11.98 -2.96
N SER A 75 9.49 11.34 -1.83
CA SER A 75 8.13 11.26 -1.28
C SER A 75 8.11 11.55 0.24
N PRO A 76 8.41 12.78 0.65
CA PRO A 76 8.56 13.15 2.06
C PRO A 76 7.29 12.91 2.88
N ASP A 77 6.12 12.93 2.25
CA ASP A 77 4.83 12.63 2.87
C ASP A 77 3.87 11.95 1.88
N PRO A 78 2.74 11.37 2.36
CA PRO A 78 1.82 10.60 1.51
C PRO A 78 1.15 11.42 0.39
N THR A 79 1.19 12.75 0.44
CA THR A 79 0.53 13.63 -0.54
C THR A 79 1.46 14.05 -1.68
N ARG A 80 2.76 13.70 -1.61
CA ARG A 80 3.79 14.12 -2.57
C ARG A 80 4.64 12.95 -3.04
N GLY A 81 5.00 12.96 -4.32
CA GLY A 81 5.81 11.92 -4.94
C GLY A 81 5.04 10.61 -5.12
N TRP A 82 5.77 9.56 -5.52
CA TRP A 82 5.24 8.21 -5.70
C TRP A 82 5.93 7.24 -4.74
N TYR A 83 5.27 6.13 -4.45
CA TYR A 83 5.67 5.19 -3.42
C TYR A 83 4.97 3.83 -3.62
N VAL A 84 5.48 2.80 -2.95
CA VAL A 84 4.76 1.52 -2.81
C VAL A 84 3.93 1.58 -1.54
N VAL A 85 2.66 1.17 -1.60
CA VAL A 85 1.76 1.21 -0.45
C VAL A 85 0.84 0.00 -0.39
N PHE A 86 0.73 -0.58 0.79
CA PHE A 86 -0.34 -1.50 1.17
C PHE A 86 -1.56 -0.67 1.54
N LEU A 87 -2.63 -0.77 0.76
CA LEU A 87 -3.91 -0.10 0.97
C LEU A 87 -4.96 -1.14 1.36
N PHE A 88 -5.51 -1.03 2.57
CA PHE A 88 -6.53 -1.97 3.04
C PHE A 88 -7.93 -1.40 2.76
N SER A 89 -8.70 -2.09 1.93
CA SER A 89 -10.05 -1.68 1.53
C SER A 89 -10.95 -1.45 2.75
N ALA A 90 -11.85 -0.49 2.65
CA ALA A 90 -12.69 -0.08 3.77
C ALA A 90 -13.70 -1.14 4.21
N ASP A 91 -14.07 -2.06 3.31
CA ASP A 91 -14.89 -3.22 3.63
C ASP A 91 -14.08 -4.44 4.10
N GLY A 92 -12.74 -4.34 4.14
CA GLY A 92 -11.84 -5.36 4.67
C GLY A 92 -11.79 -6.64 3.82
N LYS A 93 -12.18 -6.58 2.55
CA LYS A 93 -12.14 -7.75 1.65
C LYS A 93 -10.77 -7.97 1.01
N SER A 94 -10.11 -6.87 0.69
CA SER A 94 -8.86 -6.88 -0.08
C SER A 94 -7.84 -5.90 0.48
N ALA A 95 -6.58 -6.27 0.43
CA ALA A 95 -5.44 -5.37 0.51
C ALA A 95 -4.87 -5.21 -0.90
N TYR A 96 -4.39 -4.01 -1.23
CA TYR A 96 -3.71 -3.76 -2.49
C TYR A 96 -2.28 -3.33 -2.24
N VAL A 97 -1.31 -3.97 -2.88
CA VAL A 97 0.07 -3.47 -2.97
C VAL A 97 0.15 -2.62 -4.22
N SER A 98 0.08 -1.31 -4.05
CA SER A 98 -0.02 -0.35 -5.15
C SER A 98 1.28 0.43 -5.27
N LEU A 99 1.82 0.49 -6.49
CA LEU A 99 2.65 1.62 -6.91
C LEU A 99 1.70 2.82 -7.07
N ASN A 100 1.81 3.78 -6.17
CA ASN A 100 0.82 4.84 -6.03
C ASN A 100 1.47 6.22 -6.06
N LEU A 101 0.70 7.20 -6.54
CA LEU A 101 1.08 8.59 -6.63
C LEU A 101 0.30 9.42 -5.59
N GLY A 102 0.98 10.29 -4.86
CA GLY A 102 0.35 11.30 -4.02
C GLY A 102 -0.41 12.32 -4.87
N VAL A 103 -1.75 12.24 -4.89
CA VAL A 103 -2.60 13.06 -5.77
C VAL A 103 -3.20 14.31 -5.11
N THR A 104 -3.09 14.46 -3.79
CA THR A 104 -3.86 15.47 -3.03
C THR A 104 -3.61 16.91 -3.48
N ILE A 105 -2.39 17.21 -3.95
CA ILE A 105 -2.00 18.56 -4.39
C ILE A 105 -1.92 18.70 -5.91
N LEU A 106 -2.22 17.65 -6.66
CA LEU A 106 -2.08 17.62 -8.11
C LEU A 106 -3.43 17.84 -8.81
N THR A 107 -3.39 18.51 -9.95
CA THR A 107 -4.51 18.56 -10.89
C THR A 107 -4.64 17.22 -11.63
N SER A 108 -5.82 16.93 -12.20
CA SER A 108 -6.03 15.71 -13.00
C SER A 108 -5.02 15.58 -14.15
N LYS A 109 -4.66 16.70 -14.79
CA LYS A 109 -3.66 16.71 -15.85
C LYS A 109 -2.27 16.31 -15.35
N GLU A 110 -1.85 16.85 -14.21
CA GLU A 110 -0.54 16.52 -13.61
C GLU A 110 -0.49 15.06 -13.15
N ILE A 111 -1.61 14.53 -12.61
CA ILE A 111 -1.73 13.11 -12.27
C ILE A 111 -1.53 12.25 -13.52
N ASP A 112 -2.24 12.55 -14.60
CA ASP A 112 -2.14 11.80 -15.87
C ASP A 112 -0.74 11.88 -16.49
N GLU A 113 -0.08 13.03 -16.40
CA GLU A 113 1.30 13.21 -16.89
C GLU A 113 2.31 12.41 -16.08
N GLN A 114 2.25 12.47 -14.75
CA GLN A 114 3.15 11.73 -13.88
C GLN A 114 2.91 10.21 -13.93
N ALA A 115 1.65 9.78 -13.92
CA ALA A 115 1.30 8.37 -14.04
C ALA A 115 1.80 7.78 -15.37
N ARG A 116 1.65 8.51 -16.48
CA ARG A 116 2.21 8.08 -17.78
C ARG A 116 3.72 8.03 -17.77
N PHE A 117 4.39 9.02 -17.18
CA PHE A 117 5.84 9.02 -17.06
C PHE A 117 6.34 7.76 -16.31
N ILE A 118 5.74 7.45 -15.17
CA ILE A 118 6.13 6.28 -14.35
C ILE A 118 5.82 4.98 -15.09
N LYS A 119 4.65 4.84 -15.73
CA LYS A 119 4.30 3.65 -16.53
C LYS A 119 5.29 3.42 -17.68
N ASN A 120 5.69 4.49 -18.36
CA ASN A 120 6.67 4.39 -19.44
C ASN A 120 8.06 4.02 -18.92
N PHE A 121 8.46 4.59 -17.79
CA PHE A 121 9.74 4.28 -17.15
C PHE A 121 9.82 2.81 -16.73
N LEU A 122 8.75 2.26 -16.16
CA LEU A 122 8.67 0.88 -15.69
C LEU A 122 8.07 -0.08 -16.72
N ASN A 123 8.02 0.30 -18.00
CA ASN A 123 7.27 -0.47 -19.00
C ASN A 123 7.85 -1.89 -19.17
N GLN A 124 9.17 -2.07 -19.03
CA GLN A 124 9.78 -3.39 -19.20
C GLN A 124 9.37 -4.34 -18.08
N GLU A 125 9.29 -3.85 -16.85
CA GLU A 125 8.93 -4.59 -15.65
C GLU A 125 7.42 -4.83 -15.60
N LEU A 126 6.62 -3.79 -15.87
CA LEU A 126 5.16 -3.87 -15.85
C LEU A 126 4.60 -4.75 -16.97
N SER A 127 5.24 -4.78 -18.14
CA SER A 127 4.75 -5.60 -19.27
C SER A 127 5.04 -7.10 -19.12
N GLN A 128 5.96 -7.50 -18.23
CA GLN A 128 6.29 -8.91 -17.98
C GLN A 128 5.26 -9.63 -17.11
N ARG A 129 4.42 -8.87 -16.39
CA ARG A 129 3.45 -9.38 -15.43
C ARG A 129 2.05 -8.99 -15.89
N SER A 130 1.21 -9.97 -16.19
CA SER A 130 -0.18 -9.73 -16.62
C SER A 130 -1.17 -9.61 -15.46
N ASP A 131 -0.74 -9.85 -14.24
CA ASP A 131 -1.55 -9.85 -13.01
C ASP A 131 -1.64 -8.46 -12.35
N PHE A 132 -1.03 -7.43 -12.95
CA PHE A 132 -1.17 -6.06 -12.48
C PHE A 132 -2.59 -5.51 -12.70
N LEU A 133 -3.13 -4.92 -11.65
CA LEU A 133 -4.37 -4.16 -11.69
C LEU A 133 -4.09 -2.69 -12.04
N SER A 134 -4.68 -2.21 -13.14
CA SER A 134 -4.67 -0.79 -13.50
C SER A 134 -5.66 0.04 -12.66
N GLU A 135 -6.65 -0.61 -12.06
CA GLU A 135 -7.67 -0.01 -11.21
C GLU A 135 -7.83 -0.84 -9.94
N ILE A 136 -8.07 -0.17 -8.82
CA ILE A 136 -8.32 -0.80 -7.51
C ILE A 136 -9.62 -0.25 -6.93
N ASN A 137 -10.22 -0.98 -6.00
CA ASN A 137 -11.44 -0.54 -5.30
C ASN A 137 -11.26 -0.68 -3.78
N LEU A 138 -11.22 0.45 -3.10
CA LEU A 138 -11.03 0.58 -1.67
C LEU A 138 -12.34 0.75 -0.90
N ALA A 139 -13.50 0.70 -1.57
CA ALA A 139 -14.82 0.77 -0.96
C ALA A 139 -15.05 1.99 -0.04
N ASP A 140 -14.34 3.09 -0.29
CA ASP A 140 -14.49 4.36 0.43
C ASP A 140 -14.54 5.54 -0.56
N PRO A 141 -15.68 6.24 -0.68
CA PRO A 141 -15.85 7.31 -1.67
C PRO A 141 -15.11 8.61 -1.31
N ARG A 142 -14.32 8.62 -0.23
CA ARG A 142 -13.65 9.83 0.29
C ARG A 142 -12.13 9.74 0.11
N LEU A 143 -11.46 9.12 1.07
CA LEU A 143 -10.02 8.97 1.07
C LEU A 143 -9.61 7.80 0.16
N GLY A 144 -10.38 6.71 0.16
CA GLY A 144 -10.20 5.60 -0.77
C GLY A 144 -10.18 6.06 -2.22
N ALA A 145 -11.21 6.81 -2.64
CA ALA A 145 -11.28 7.38 -3.98
C ALA A 145 -10.09 8.28 -4.38
N GLN A 146 -9.35 8.84 -3.43
CA GLN A 146 -8.12 9.58 -3.74
C GLN A 146 -6.95 8.62 -4.00
N TYR A 147 -6.79 7.57 -3.19
CA TYR A 147 -5.77 6.56 -3.41
C TYR A 147 -6.01 5.75 -4.69
N GLU A 148 -7.28 5.47 -5.02
CA GLU A 148 -7.68 4.81 -6.28
C GLU A 148 -7.22 5.62 -7.49
N LYS A 149 -7.40 6.96 -7.47
CA LYS A 149 -6.93 7.87 -8.53
C LYS A 149 -5.41 7.89 -8.66
N GLY A 150 -4.69 7.64 -7.57
CA GLY A 150 -3.23 7.58 -7.56
C GLY A 150 -2.65 6.24 -8.03
N ASN A 151 -3.48 5.22 -8.24
CA ASN A 151 -3.01 3.88 -8.60
C ASN A 151 -2.36 3.88 -10.00
N ILE A 152 -1.11 3.42 -10.06
CA ILE A 152 -0.39 3.22 -11.32
C ILE A 152 -0.50 1.75 -11.74
N ALA A 153 -0.15 0.86 -10.82
CA ALA A 153 -0.25 -0.59 -10.95
C ALA A 153 -0.34 -1.20 -9.54
N ALA A 154 -1.11 -2.28 -9.38
CA ALA A 154 -1.24 -2.94 -8.09
C ALA A 154 -1.38 -4.46 -8.18
N PHE A 155 -1.11 -5.13 -7.07
CA PHE A 155 -1.55 -6.50 -6.82
C PHE A 155 -2.66 -6.51 -5.77
N GLU A 156 -3.62 -7.40 -5.92
CA GLU A 156 -4.63 -7.68 -4.90
C GLU A 156 -4.20 -8.86 -4.02
N ILE A 157 -4.34 -8.68 -2.71
CA ILE A 157 -4.15 -9.72 -1.69
C ILE A 157 -5.47 -9.88 -0.97
N THR A 158 -5.98 -11.10 -0.95
CA THR A 158 -7.21 -11.47 -0.25
C THR A 158 -6.93 -12.27 1.01
N GLN A 159 -7.91 -12.33 1.91
CA GLN A 159 -7.76 -13.06 3.16
C GLN A 159 -7.53 -14.56 2.90
N GLY A 160 -6.54 -15.16 3.57
CA GLY A 160 -6.20 -16.58 3.47
C GLY A 160 -5.51 -16.98 2.16
N GLN A 161 -5.11 -16.00 1.33
CA GLN A 161 -4.29 -16.25 0.15
C GLN A 161 -2.89 -16.72 0.58
N SER A 162 -2.35 -17.76 -0.07
CA SER A 162 -0.93 -18.06 0.09
C SER A 162 -0.15 -17.03 -0.72
N LEU A 163 0.60 -16.15 -0.05
CA LEU A 163 1.66 -15.41 -0.74
C LEU A 163 2.75 -16.42 -1.11
N PRO A 164 3.35 -16.34 -2.30
CA PRO A 164 4.51 -17.15 -2.63
C PRO A 164 5.61 -16.82 -1.61
N ASP A 165 6.09 -17.83 -0.88
CA ASP A 165 7.08 -17.62 0.19
C ASP A 165 8.43 -17.12 -0.36
N GLU A 166 8.73 -17.35 -1.64
CA GLU A 166 9.97 -16.92 -2.30
C GLU A 166 9.72 -16.73 -3.80
N GLU A 167 9.29 -15.53 -4.24
CA GLU A 167 9.49 -15.08 -5.63
C GLU A 167 9.21 -13.57 -5.77
N ILE A 168 9.82 -12.75 -4.91
CA ILE A 168 10.21 -11.39 -5.33
C ILE A 168 11.65 -11.54 -5.85
N ALA A 169 11.79 -12.26 -6.95
CA ALA A 169 13.04 -12.25 -7.70
C ALA A 169 13.15 -10.86 -8.33
N VAL A 170 13.90 -9.98 -7.68
CA VAL A 170 14.51 -8.85 -8.37
C VAL A 170 15.46 -9.49 -9.37
N GLY A 171 15.12 -9.41 -10.66
CA GLY A 171 15.93 -9.96 -11.73
C GLY A 171 17.37 -9.45 -11.65
N GLU A 172 18.32 -10.36 -11.87
CA GLU A 172 19.75 -10.09 -12.03
C GLU A 172 20.03 -9.00 -13.09
#